data_AF-A0A949HNF7-F1
#
_entry.id   AF-A0A949HNF7-F1
#
_cell.length_a   1.000
_cell.length_b   1.000
_cell.length_c   1.000
_cell.angle_alpha   90.00
_cell.angle_beta   90.00
_cell.angle_gamma   90.00
#
_symmetry.space_group_name_H-M   'P 1'
#
loop_
_entity.id
_entity.type
_entity.pdbx_description
1 polymer ?
#
loop_
_entity_poly.entity_id
_entity_poly.type
_entity_poly.pdbx_seq_one_letter_code
_entity_poly.pdbx_strand_id
1 'polypeptide(L)'
;MVATYCAGCEEVFPIDQFAWSDTGEKISDYYLRYQQLGSPLQNFLVSRTGMFTLAAVPFLLAMIAFVIFRNNWLIFAGVLSVVLVIVLHTVALGPIVLQQVVGTSDARELQ
;
A
#
# COMPACT_ATOMS: atom_id res chain seq x y z
N MET A 1 -12.71 -10.74 -6.95
CA MET A 1 -13.15 -11.16 -5.61
C MET A 1 -11.96 -10.95 -4.69
N VAL A 2 -12.08 -10.14 -3.64
CA VAL A 2 -11.00 -9.91 -2.67
C VAL A 2 -11.26 -10.86 -1.51
N ALA A 3 -10.31 -11.74 -1.22
CA ALA A 3 -10.40 -12.73 -0.15
C ALA A 3 -9.16 -12.62 0.72
N THR A 4 -9.29 -12.93 2.01
CA THR A 4 -8.18 -12.91 2.97
C THR A 4 -8.10 -14.25 3.71
N TYR A 5 -6.88 -14.60 4.11
CA TYR A 5 -6.61 -15.84 4.80
C TYR A 5 -6.85 -15.67 6.30
N CYS A 6 -7.68 -16.53 6.87
CA CYS A 6 -7.88 -16.58 8.32
C CYS A 6 -6.86 -17.54 8.93
N ALA A 7 -5.91 -17.00 9.71
CA ALA A 7 -4.88 -17.81 10.37
C ALA A 7 -5.46 -18.74 11.46
N GLY A 8 -6.60 -18.40 12.06
CA GLY A 8 -7.26 -19.23 13.09
C GLY A 8 -8.05 -20.41 12.53
N CYS A 9 -8.61 -20.26 11.33
CA CYS A 9 -9.42 -21.29 10.67
C CYS A 9 -8.66 -22.06 9.59
N GLU A 10 -7.44 -21.62 9.26
CA GLU A 10 -6.60 -22.10 8.15
C GLU A 10 -7.30 -22.11 6.78
N GLU A 11 -8.32 -21.26 6.61
CA GLU A 11 -9.15 -21.19 5.41
C GLU A 11 -9.22 -19.77 4.81
N VAL A 12 -9.58 -19.71 3.52
CA VAL A 12 -9.72 -18.45 2.78
C VAL A 12 -11.19 -18.06 2.73
N PHE A 13 -11.51 -16.92 3.34
CA PHE A 13 -12.86 -16.36 3.33
C PHE A 13 -12.90 -15.05 2.53
N PRO A 14 -14.04 -14.73 1.91
CA PRO A 14 -14.18 -13.46 1.23
C PRO A 14 -14.19 -12.30 2.26
N ILE A 15 -13.59 -11.17 1.89
CA ILE A 15 -13.28 -10.07 2.83
C ILE A 15 -14.54 -9.40 3.42
N ASP A 16 -15.70 -9.60 2.81
CA ASP A 16 -17.02 -9.08 3.22
C ASP A 16 -17.65 -9.85 4.39
N GLN A 17 -17.03 -10.98 4.78
CA GLN A 17 -17.40 -11.77 5.95
C GLN A 17 -16.65 -11.35 7.21
N PHE A 18 -15.53 -10.65 7.08
CA PHE A 18 -14.73 -10.22 8.23
C PHE A 18 -15.25 -8.91 8.80
N ALA A 19 -15.39 -8.88 10.13
CA ALA A 19 -15.75 -7.69 10.88
C ALA A 19 -14.74 -7.43 12.00
N TRP A 20 -14.59 -6.16 12.36
CA TRP A 20 -13.77 -5.78 13.50
C TRP A 20 -14.39 -6.29 14.79
N SER A 21 -13.57 -6.90 15.65
CA SER A 21 -14.03 -7.55 16.89
C SER A 21 -14.69 -6.59 17.89
N ASP A 22 -14.30 -5.32 17.86
CA ASP A 22 -14.71 -4.27 18.78
C ASP A 22 -16.02 -3.58 18.35
N THR A 23 -16.16 -3.31 17.06
CA THR A 23 -17.21 -2.46 16.48
C THR A 23 -18.22 -3.24 15.66
N GLY A 24 -17.91 -4.49 15.28
CA GLY A 24 -18.71 -5.28 14.35
C GLY A 24 -18.77 -4.67 12.94
N GLU A 25 -17.97 -3.65 12.65
CA GLU A 25 -17.91 -3.02 11.33
C GLU A 25 -17.20 -3.96 10.35
N LYS A 26 -17.82 -4.19 9.19
CA LYS A 26 -17.20 -4.97 8.12
C LYS A 26 -15.98 -4.26 7.56
N ILE A 27 -14.93 -5.01 7.26
CA ILE A 27 -13.72 -4.48 6.63
C ILE A 27 -14.04 -3.78 5.30
N SER A 28 -15.02 -4.32 4.53
CA SER A 28 -15.46 -3.70 3.28
C SER A 28 -16.00 -2.29 3.47
N ASP A 29 -16.82 -2.10 4.51
CA ASP A 29 -17.48 -0.84 4.82
C ASP A 29 -16.48 0.15 5.38
N TYR A 30 -15.53 -0.35 6.18
CA TYR A 30 -14.39 0.42 6.68
C TYR A 30 -13.54 0.99 5.54
N TYR A 31 -13.14 0.18 4.55
CA TYR A 31 -12.37 0.67 3.41
C TYR A 31 -13.17 1.60 2.48
N LEU A 32 -14.48 1.39 2.35
CA LEU A 32 -15.37 2.31 1.62
C LEU A 32 -15.42 3.68 2.31
N ARG A 33 -15.53 3.70 3.63
CA ARG A 33 -15.51 4.92 4.44
C ARG A 33 -14.18 5.65 4.31
N TYR A 34 -13.07 4.91 4.36
CA TYR A 34 -11.73 5.44 4.11
C TYR A 34 -11.61 6.07 2.71
N GLN A 35 -12.08 5.39 1.66
CA GLN A 35 -12.06 5.94 0.29
C GLN A 35 -12.89 7.22 0.15
N GLN A 36 -13.99 7.34 0.90
CA GLN A 36 -14.84 8.53 0.89
C GLN A 36 -14.28 9.70 1.71
N LEU A 37 -13.55 9.41 2.80
CA LEU A 37 -12.94 10.42 3.67
C LEU A 37 -11.58 10.90 3.16
N GLY A 38 -10.86 10.06 2.42
CA GLY A 38 -9.56 10.40 1.85
C GLY A 38 -9.65 11.45 0.75
N SER A 39 -8.73 12.42 0.76
CA SER A 39 -8.56 13.34 -0.36
C SER A 39 -8.12 12.59 -1.63
N PRO A 40 -8.36 13.13 -2.84
CA PRO A 40 -7.95 12.49 -4.09
C PRO A 40 -6.46 12.14 -4.14
N LEU A 41 -5.62 12.99 -3.54
CA LEU A 41 -4.18 12.78 -3.45
C LEU A 41 -3.83 11.61 -2.50
N GLN A 42 -4.48 11.52 -1.33
CA GLN A 42 -4.26 10.41 -0.39
C GLN A 42 -4.71 9.07 -0.98
N ASN A 43 -5.88 9.06 -1.64
CA ASN A 43 -6.38 7.89 -2.34
C ASN A 43 -5.44 7.45 -3.47
N PHE A 44 -4.89 8.41 -4.23
CA PHE A 44 -3.88 8.13 -5.24
C PHE A 44 -2.61 7.56 -4.60
N LEU A 45 -2.08 8.22 -3.56
CA LEU A 45 -0.86 7.81 -2.88
C LEU A 45 -0.95 6.41 -2.30
N VAL A 46 -2.11 5.95 -1.82
CA VAL A 46 -2.27 4.60 -1.26
C VAL A 46 -2.65 3.56 -2.32
N SER A 47 -3.07 3.98 -3.52
CA SER A 47 -3.41 3.07 -4.61
C SER A 47 -2.20 2.33 -5.17
N ARG A 48 -2.44 1.16 -5.78
CA ARG A 48 -1.41 0.43 -6.56
C ARG A 48 -0.83 1.31 -7.69
N THR A 49 -1.66 2.13 -8.31
CA THR A 49 -1.23 3.05 -9.37
C THR A 49 -0.26 4.10 -8.82
N GLY A 50 -0.54 4.67 -7.64
CA GLY A 50 0.35 5.59 -6.92
C GLY A 50 1.68 4.94 -6.56
N MET A 51 1.65 3.69 -6.08
CA MET A 51 2.87 2.94 -5.76
C MET A 51 3.79 2.79 -6.98
N PHE A 52 3.26 2.35 -8.12
CA PHE A 52 4.07 2.16 -9.34
C PHE A 52 4.54 3.49 -9.94
N THR A 53 3.72 4.54 -9.88
CA THR A 53 4.13 5.86 -10.38
C THR A 53 5.24 6.46 -9.53
N LEU A 54 5.16 6.37 -8.20
CA LEU A 54 6.24 6.80 -7.30
C LEU A 54 7.52 6.00 -7.51
N ALA A 55 7.41 4.68 -7.74
CA ALA A 55 8.57 3.83 -7.98
C ALA A 55 9.21 4.06 -9.37
N ALA A 56 8.42 4.45 -10.38
CA ALA A 56 8.92 4.71 -11.73
C ALA A 56 9.84 5.94 -11.81
N VAL A 57 9.58 6.98 -11.01
CA VAL A 57 10.36 8.23 -11.03
C VAL A 57 11.86 8.00 -10.78
N PRO A 58 12.30 7.39 -9.66
CA PRO A 58 13.73 7.17 -9.42
C PRO A 58 14.36 6.20 -10.42
N PHE A 59 13.59 5.22 -10.92
CA PHE A 59 14.08 4.31 -11.96
C PHE A 59 14.38 5.05 -13.27
N LEU A 60 13.47 5.91 -13.73
CA LEU A 60 13.69 6.72 -14.93
C LEU A 60 14.88 7.67 -14.76
N LEU A 61 15.03 8.29 -13.58
CA LEU A 61 16.19 9.12 -13.28
C LEU A 61 17.51 8.31 -13.32
N ALA A 62 17.51 7.10 -12.78
CA ALA A 62 18.66 6.20 -12.84
C ALA A 62 19.00 5.79 -14.28
N MET A 63 18.00 5.57 -15.14
CA MET A 63 18.20 5.28 -16.56
C MET A 63 18.76 6.47 -17.33
N ILE A 64 18.29 7.70 -17.06
CA ILE A 64 18.84 8.92 -17.65
C ILE A 64 20.31 9.09 -17.20
N ALA A 65 20.59 8.91 -15.91
CA ALA A 65 21.94 8.98 -15.38
C ALA A 65 22.85 7.90 -16.02
N PHE A 66 22.33 6.69 -16.24
CA PHE A 66 23.05 5.63 -16.93
C PHE A 66 23.49 6.05 -18.34
N VAL A 67 22.60 6.67 -19.12
CA VAL A 67 22.92 7.14 -20.48
C VAL A 67 24.03 8.20 -20.46
N ILE A 68 24.04 9.07 -19.44
CA ILE A 68 25.01 10.17 -19.32
C ILE A 68 26.38 9.68 -18.82
N PHE A 69 26.41 8.90 -17.74
CA PHE A 69 27.63 8.49 -17.05
C PHE A 69 28.19 7.15 -17.54
N ARG A 70 27.41 6.37 -18.30
CA ARG A 70 27.76 5.04 -18.82
C ARG A 70 28.21 4.05 -17.72
N ASN A 71 27.75 4.25 -16.49
CA ASN A 71 28.07 3.40 -15.36
C ASN A 71 26.98 2.36 -15.14
N ASN A 72 27.29 1.09 -15.40
CA ASN A 72 26.37 -0.04 -15.24
C ASN A 72 25.81 -0.19 -13.82
N TRP A 73 26.49 0.33 -12.80
CA TRP A 73 26.01 0.30 -11.41
C TRP A 73 24.70 1.07 -11.22
N LEU A 74 24.42 2.05 -12.08
CA LEU A 74 23.19 2.85 -12.03
C LEU A 74 21.93 2.05 -12.35
N ILE A 75 22.05 0.97 -13.15
CA ILE A 75 20.94 0.07 -13.42
C ILE A 75 20.56 -0.69 -12.14
N PHE A 76 21.55 -1.25 -11.44
CA PHE A 76 21.35 -1.93 -10.17
C PHE A 76 20.80 -0.99 -9.10
N ALA A 77 21.33 0.23 -9.00
CA ALA A 77 20.82 1.26 -8.09
C ALA A 77 19.36 1.63 -8.43
N GLY A 78 19.02 1.74 -9.72
CA GLY A 78 17.65 1.99 -10.17
C GLY A 78 16.68 0.88 -9.76
N VAL A 79 17.03 -0.39 -10.01
CA VAL A 79 16.19 -1.53 -9.59
C VAL A 79 16.04 -1.59 -8.07
N LEU A 80 17.14 -1.40 -7.32
CA LEU A 80 17.10 -1.37 -5.86
C LEU A 80 16.20 -0.25 -5.34
N SER A 81 16.22 0.92 -5.97
CA SER A 81 15.37 2.05 -5.60
C SER A 81 13.88 1.74 -5.77
N VAL A 82 13.49 1.02 -6.82
CA VAL A 82 12.11 0.58 -7.05
C VAL A 82 11.64 -0.31 -5.91
N VAL A 83 12.45 -1.31 -5.55
CA VAL A 83 12.14 -2.22 -4.44
C VAL A 83 12.00 -1.44 -3.14
N LEU A 84 12.94 -0.53 -2.86
CA LEU A 84 12.91 0.29 -1.65
C LEU A 84 11.64 1.15 -1.57
N VAL A 85 11.23 1.79 -2.68
CA VAL A 85 10.01 2.61 -2.72
C VAL A 85 8.77 1.75 -2.49
N ILE A 86 8.69 0.55 -3.07
CA ILE A 86 7.55 -0.36 -2.87
C ILE A 86 7.47 -0.82 -1.40
N VAL A 87 8.61 -1.17 -0.79
CA VAL A 87 8.65 -1.57 0.63
C VAL A 87 8.26 -0.39 1.52
N LEU A 88 8.83 0.79 1.28
CA LEU A 88 8.49 2.00 2.05
C LEU A 88 7.01 2.36 1.89
N HIS A 89 6.46 2.18 0.70
CA HIS A 89 5.06 2.45 0.41
C HIS A 89 4.13 1.54 1.21
N THR A 90 4.41 0.24 1.19
CA THR A 90 3.60 -0.77 1.89
C THR A 90 3.73 -0.66 3.41
N VAL A 91 4.92 -0.38 3.94
CA VAL A 91 5.20 -0.36 5.39
C VAL A 91 4.90 1.00 6.04
N ALA A 92 5.07 2.11 5.33
CA ALA A 92 4.92 3.45 5.91
C ALA A 92 3.74 4.24 5.31
N LEU A 93 3.68 4.40 3.98
CA LEU A 93 2.66 5.27 3.37
C LEU A 93 1.23 4.75 3.60
N GLY A 94 1.01 3.45 3.45
CA GLY A 94 -0.29 2.82 3.75
C GLY A 94 -0.79 3.13 5.15
N PRO A 95 -0.08 2.73 6.22
CA PRO A 95 -0.53 2.94 7.59
C PRO A 95 -0.56 4.41 8.02
N ILE A 96 0.36 5.27 7.55
CA ILE A 96 0.34 6.70 7.90
C ILE A 96 -0.90 7.38 7.32
N VAL A 97 -1.26 7.11 6.07
CA VAL A 97 -2.44 7.72 5.45
C VAL A 97 -3.72 7.16 6.08
N LEU A 98 -3.76 5.85 6.38
CA LEU A 98 -4.87 5.26 7.15
C LEU A 98 -5.03 5.94 8.52
N GLN A 99 -3.94 6.17 9.25
CA GLN A 99 -3.97 6.85 10.53
C GLN A 99 -4.40 8.32 10.40
N GLN A 100 -4.01 9.02 9.33
CA GLN A 100 -4.45 10.40 9.09
C GLN A 100 -5.93 10.51 8.74
N VAL A 101 -6.47 9.56 7.97
CA VAL A 101 -7.86 9.60 7.50
C VAL A 101 -8.83 9.03 8.53
N VAL A 102 -8.43 7.96 9.24
CA VAL A 102 -9.31 7.20 10.14
C VAL A 102 -8.96 7.39 11.62
N GLY A 103 -7.80 7.98 11.93
CA GLY A 103 -7.40 8.31 13.31
C GLY A 103 -6.97 7.11 14.17
N THR A 104 -6.94 5.89 13.62
CA THR A 104 -6.65 4.66 14.36
C THR A 104 -5.62 3.79 13.62
N SER A 105 -4.79 3.08 14.37
CA SER A 105 -3.83 2.09 13.83
C SER A 105 -4.52 0.72 13.82
N ASP A 106 -4.60 0.09 12.63
CA ASP A 106 -5.31 -1.18 12.36
C ASP A 106 -4.61 -2.42 12.92
N ALA A 107 -4.16 -2.37 14.18
CA ALA A 107 -3.70 -3.56 14.92
C ALA A 107 -4.86 -4.29 15.62
N ARG A 108 -6.11 -4.08 15.19
CA ARG A 108 -7.32 -4.63 15.83
C ARG A 108 -7.58 -6.06 15.38
N GLU A 109 -8.14 -6.87 16.26
CA GLU A 109 -8.50 -8.25 15.95
C GLU A 109 -9.75 -8.31 15.06
N LEU A 110 -9.76 -9.29 14.16
CA LEU A 110 -10.85 -9.56 13.23
C LEU A 110 -11.59 -10.83 13.67
N GLN A 111 -12.91 -10.81 13.56
CA GLN A 111 -13.80 -11.95 13.78
C GLN A 111 -14.36 -12.47 12.46
#